data_AF-A0A9D1FLJ5-F1
#
_entry.id   AF-A0A9D1FLJ5-F1
#
_cell.length_a   1.000
_cell.length_b   1.000
_cell.length_c   1.000
_cell.angle_alpha   90.00
_cell.angle_beta   90.00
_cell.angle_gamma   90.00
#
_symmetry.space_group_name_H-M   'P 1'
#
loop_
_entity.id
_entity.type
_entity.pdbx_description
1 polymer ?
#
loop_
_entity_poly.entity_id
_entity_poly.type
_entity_poly.pdbx_seq_one_letter_code
_entity_poly.pdbx_strand_id
1 'polypeptide(L)'
;MKERKMLRWIAGFLAALAFCALLCQKVDALMCPETAVIYAEETALEPDGEKYDTVVPTACLTPKSAEEYAVYYVQDGRAYQATVRIAAEKDGLAAVSGGLPPGIPIVRYSTKPLQDGMKVRVTEEITS
;
A
#
# COMPACT_ATOMS: atom_id res chain seq x y z
N MET A 1 -11.83 47.68 28.96
CA MET A 1 -10.93 47.78 27.77
C MET A 1 -9.93 46.63 27.66
N LYS A 2 -9.40 46.09 28.77
CA LYS A 2 -8.50 44.92 28.79
C LYS A 2 -9.16 43.61 28.31
N GLU A 3 -10.40 43.33 28.70
CA GLU A 3 -11.11 42.08 28.33
C GLU A 3 -11.36 41.95 26.82
N ARG A 4 -11.78 43.04 26.15
CA ARG A 4 -11.99 43.04 24.68
C ARG A 4 -10.69 42.82 23.90
N LYS A 5 -9.54 43.29 24.43
CA LYS A 5 -8.22 43.01 23.85
C LYS A 5 -7.86 41.53 24.03
N MET A 6 -8.07 40.98 25.23
CA MET A 6 -7.80 39.57 25.51
C MET A 6 -8.64 38.62 24.65
N LEU A 7 -9.94 38.91 24.49
CA LEU A 7 -10.85 38.13 23.65
C LEU A 7 -10.42 38.14 22.16
N ARG A 8 -9.95 39.28 21.65
CA ARG A 8 -9.40 39.39 20.28
C ARG A 8 -8.14 38.58 20.08
N TRP A 9 -7.26 38.51 21.09
CA TRP A 9 -6.06 37.68 21.06
C TRP A 9 -6.40 36.19 21.07
N ILE A 10 -7.34 35.75 21.93
CA ILE A 10 -7.79 34.36 21.98
C ILE A 10 -8.46 33.95 20.66
N ALA A 11 -9.33 34.81 20.10
CA ALA A 11 -9.96 34.55 18.82
C ALA A 11 -8.93 34.44 17.68
N GLY A 12 -7.92 35.32 17.65
CA GLY A 12 -6.83 35.24 16.68
C GLY A 12 -6.00 33.97 16.82
N PHE A 13 -5.71 33.54 18.04
CA PHE A 13 -5.00 32.30 18.31
C PHE A 13 -5.79 31.07 17.89
N LEU A 14 -7.09 31.01 18.22
CA LEU A 14 -7.98 29.92 17.80
C LEU A 14 -8.12 29.87 16.28
N ALA A 15 -8.24 31.02 15.61
CA ALA A 15 -8.26 31.08 14.15
C ALA A 15 -6.95 30.56 13.53
N ALA A 16 -5.79 30.93 14.11
CA ALA A 16 -4.50 30.43 13.67
C ALA A 16 -4.34 28.92 13.89
N LEU A 17 -4.81 28.38 15.03
CA LEU A 17 -4.83 26.94 15.29
C LEU A 17 -5.73 26.20 14.30
N ALA A 18 -6.94 26.72 14.04
CA ALA A 18 -7.85 26.12 13.06
C ALA A 18 -7.24 26.13 11.65
N PHE A 19 -6.61 27.23 11.26
CA PHE A 19 -5.90 27.32 9.99
C PHE A 19 -4.73 26.32 9.90
N CYS A 20 -3.94 26.19 10.97
CA CYS A 20 -2.85 25.22 11.05
C CYS A 20 -3.38 23.77 10.93
N ALA A 21 -4.47 23.45 11.63
CA ALA A 21 -5.09 22.12 11.55
C ALA A 21 -5.59 21.78 10.13
N LEU A 22 -6.18 22.74 9.43
CA LEU A 22 -6.61 22.55 8.03
C LEU A 22 -5.42 22.36 7.08
N LEU A 23 -4.31 23.07 7.32
CA LEU A 23 -3.07 22.86 6.54
C LEU A 23 -2.51 21.47 6.76
N CYS A 24 -2.44 21.00 8.01
CA CYS A 24 -2.00 19.64 8.33
C CYS A 24 -2.86 18.58 7.61
N GLN A 25 -4.19 18.71 7.65
CA GLN A 25 -5.09 17.79 6.94
C GLN A 25 -4.85 17.77 5.42
N LYS A 26 -4.58 18.94 4.81
CA LYS A 26 -4.32 19.02 3.37
C LYS A 26 -2.97 18.40 3.00
N VAL A 27 -1.96 18.55 3.86
CA VAL A 27 -0.65 17.91 3.67
C VAL A 27 -0.78 16.39 3.79
N ASP A 28 -1.54 15.87 4.75
CA ASP A 28 -1.76 14.42 4.88
C ASP A 28 -2.42 13.83 3.63
N ALA A 29 -3.38 14.55 3.02
CA ALA A 29 -4.01 14.14 1.77
C ALA A 29 -3.02 14.08 0.59
N LEU A 30 -2.05 15.00 0.54
CA LEU A 30 -0.96 15.02 -0.45
C LEU A 30 0.12 13.97 -0.18
N MET A 31 0.27 13.54 1.08
CA MET A 31 1.31 12.61 1.51
C MET A 31 0.90 11.14 1.36
N CYS A 32 -0.40 10.82 1.37
CA CYS A 32 -0.91 9.48 1.12
C CYS A 32 -0.51 8.98 -0.29
N PRO A 33 0.24 7.88 -0.42
CA PRO A 33 0.52 7.26 -1.71
C PRO A 33 -0.77 6.77 -2.36
N GLU A 34 -0.83 6.91 -3.67
CA GLU A 34 -1.85 6.29 -4.50
C GLU A 34 -1.27 4.98 -5.04
N THR A 35 -2.05 3.90 -4.95
CA THR A 35 -1.61 2.55 -5.30
C THR A 35 -2.62 1.90 -6.24
N ALA A 36 -2.11 1.29 -7.31
CA ALA A 36 -2.85 0.35 -8.13
C ALA A 36 -2.64 -1.06 -7.57
N VAL A 37 -3.74 -1.76 -7.32
CA VAL A 37 -3.71 -3.13 -6.77
C VAL A 37 -4.16 -4.15 -7.81
N ILE A 38 -3.63 -5.35 -7.71
CA ILE A 38 -4.06 -6.54 -8.45
C ILE A 38 -4.45 -7.60 -7.43
N TYR A 39 -5.59 -8.25 -7.66
CA TYR A 39 -5.92 -9.42 -6.86
C TYR A 39 -5.07 -10.58 -7.35
N ALA A 40 -4.37 -11.25 -6.44
CA ALA A 40 -3.82 -12.56 -6.75
C ALA A 40 -5.01 -13.46 -7.04
N GLU A 41 -5.20 -13.76 -8.32
CA GLU A 41 -6.11 -14.82 -8.70
C GLU A 41 -5.53 -16.15 -8.20
N GLU A 42 -6.40 -17.06 -7.73
CA GLU A 42 -6.08 -18.48 -7.60
C GLU A 42 -5.95 -19.10 -9.01
N THR A 43 -5.19 -18.49 -9.91
CA THR A 43 -4.89 -19.10 -11.20
C THR A 43 -3.71 -20.02 -10.98
N ALA A 44 -3.99 -21.32 -10.88
CA ALA A 44 -2.99 -22.36 -10.83
C ALA A 44 -1.96 -22.15 -11.94
N LEU A 45 -0.76 -21.70 -11.58
CA LEU A 45 0.38 -21.78 -12.50
C LEU A 45 0.62 -23.27 -12.70
N GLU A 46 0.46 -23.78 -13.92
CA GLU A 46 0.91 -25.13 -14.30
C GLU A 46 2.19 -25.01 -15.15
N PRO A 47 3.36 -24.71 -14.56
CA PRO A 47 4.63 -24.84 -15.25
C PRO A 47 5.02 -26.32 -15.42
N ASP A 48 4.57 -27.21 -14.52
CA ASP A 48 4.94 -28.64 -14.51
C ASP A 48 3.80 -29.60 -14.06
N GLY A 49 2.54 -29.14 -14.09
CA GLY A 49 1.38 -29.91 -13.62
C GLY A 49 1.16 -29.89 -12.10
N GLU A 50 1.98 -29.15 -11.35
CA GLU A 50 1.71 -28.78 -9.97
C GLU A 50 0.75 -27.60 -9.90
N LYS A 51 -0.22 -27.66 -8.97
CA LYS A 51 -1.09 -26.53 -8.67
C LYS A 51 -0.49 -25.72 -7.53
N TYR A 52 -0.30 -24.43 -7.76
CA TYR A 52 0.09 -23.49 -6.71
C TYR A 52 -1.11 -22.65 -6.27
N ASP A 53 -1.26 -22.49 -4.96
CA ASP A 53 -2.39 -21.78 -4.36
C ASP A 53 -2.28 -20.26 -4.45
N THR A 54 -1.08 -19.73 -4.73
CA THR A 54 -0.85 -18.28 -4.77
C THR A 54 0.07 -17.92 -5.92
N VAL A 55 -0.50 -17.22 -6.89
CA VAL A 55 0.19 -16.72 -8.07
C VAL A 55 0.14 -15.21 -8.09
N VAL A 56 1.28 -14.59 -8.35
CA VAL A 56 1.43 -13.15 -8.39
C VAL A 56 2.24 -12.74 -9.62
N PRO A 57 1.95 -11.60 -10.26
CA PRO A 57 2.82 -11.09 -11.32
C PRO A 57 4.22 -10.81 -10.80
N THR A 58 5.24 -11.21 -11.54
CA THR A 58 6.65 -10.98 -11.17
C THR A 58 6.97 -9.49 -11.02
N ALA A 59 6.23 -8.64 -11.73
CA ALA A 59 6.29 -7.18 -11.61
C ALA A 59 5.92 -6.66 -10.20
N CYS A 60 5.21 -7.43 -9.39
CA CYS A 60 4.87 -7.07 -8.00
C CYS A 60 5.93 -7.52 -6.99
N LEU A 61 6.95 -8.28 -7.43
CA LEU A 61 8.00 -8.80 -6.58
C LEU A 61 9.20 -7.85 -6.58
N THR A 62 9.65 -7.45 -5.41
CA THR A 62 10.91 -6.69 -5.25
C THR A 62 11.98 -7.60 -4.66
N PRO A 63 13.13 -7.80 -5.32
CA PRO A 63 14.20 -8.64 -4.79
C PRO A 63 14.75 -8.05 -3.49
N LYS A 64 14.84 -8.88 -2.44
CA LYS A 64 15.40 -8.51 -1.14
C LYS A 64 16.73 -9.21 -0.88
N SER A 65 16.84 -10.48 -1.27
CA SER A 65 18.05 -11.29 -1.24
C SER A 65 18.09 -12.27 -2.42
N ALA A 66 19.05 -13.19 -2.46
CA ALA A 66 19.19 -14.15 -3.56
C ALA A 66 17.98 -15.08 -3.74
N GLU A 67 17.22 -15.35 -2.68
CA GLU A 67 16.07 -16.28 -2.70
C GLU A 67 14.78 -15.66 -2.13
N GLU A 68 14.84 -14.43 -1.63
CA GLU A 68 13.71 -13.77 -0.97
C GLU A 68 13.27 -12.52 -1.71
N TYR A 69 11.96 -12.40 -1.87
CA TYR A 69 11.28 -11.29 -2.52
C TYR A 69 10.33 -10.63 -1.53
N ALA A 70 10.22 -9.31 -1.63
CA ALA A 70 9.23 -8.51 -0.92
C ALA A 70 8.01 -8.27 -1.80
N VAL A 71 6.84 -8.41 -1.20
CA VAL A 71 5.54 -8.10 -1.82
C VAL A 71 4.80 -7.15 -0.90
N TYR A 72 4.24 -6.09 -1.48
CA TYR A 72 3.34 -5.21 -0.75
C TYR A 72 1.89 -5.63 -1.00
N TYR A 73 1.11 -5.77 0.06
CA TYR A 73 -0.32 -6.02 -0.02
C TYR A 73 -1.08 -4.94 0.75
N VAL A 74 -2.34 -4.71 0.39
CA VAL A 74 -3.18 -3.72 1.05
C VAL A 74 -4.22 -4.41 1.92
N GLN A 75 -4.29 -4.02 3.18
CA GLN A 75 -5.33 -4.46 4.12
C GLN A 75 -5.79 -3.24 4.93
N ASP A 76 -7.10 -3.06 5.08
CA ASP A 76 -7.69 -1.96 5.84
C ASP A 76 -7.17 -0.55 5.43
N GLY A 77 -6.89 -0.35 4.14
CA GLY A 77 -6.37 0.91 3.60
C GLY A 77 -4.91 1.20 3.97
N ARG A 78 -4.16 0.18 4.40
CA ARG A 78 -2.73 0.25 4.71
C ARG A 78 -1.95 -0.75 3.88
N ALA A 79 -0.76 -0.35 3.46
CA ALA A 79 0.20 -1.23 2.81
C ALA A 79 0.99 -1.99 3.86
N TYR A 80 1.12 -3.30 3.67
CA TYR A 80 1.92 -4.20 4.47
C TYR A 80 2.92 -4.94 3.60
N GLN A 81 4.07 -5.28 4.17
CA GLN A 81 5.12 -5.99 3.44
C GLN A 81 5.18 -7.46 3.87
N ALA A 82 4.97 -8.37 2.92
CA ALA A 82 5.24 -9.79 3.08
C ALA A 82 6.60 -10.15 2.45
N THR A 83 7.30 -11.11 3.06
CA THR A 83 8.45 -11.77 2.43
C THR A 83 7.98 -13.10 1.86
N VAL A 84 8.29 -13.35 0.59
CA VAL A 84 7.89 -14.54 -0.17
C VAL A 84 9.09 -15.12 -0.90
N ARG A 85 8.97 -16.40 -1.29
CA ARG A 85 9.94 -17.10 -2.14
C ARG A 85 9.24 -17.55 -3.41
N ILE A 86 9.94 -17.47 -4.54
CA ILE A 86 9.42 -17.95 -5.82
C ILE A 86 9.63 -19.47 -5.88
N ALA A 87 8.55 -20.21 -6.03
CA ALA A 87 8.58 -21.66 -6.25
C ALA A 87 8.69 -21.99 -7.74
N ALA A 88 7.98 -21.24 -8.59
CA ALA A 88 8.04 -21.36 -10.04
C ALA A 88 7.72 -20.02 -10.71
N GLU A 89 8.24 -19.80 -11.91
CA GLU A 89 7.99 -18.60 -12.72
C GLU A 89 7.70 -18.99 -14.17
N LYS A 90 6.65 -18.42 -14.76
CA LYS A 90 6.25 -18.63 -16.15
C LYS A 90 5.43 -17.45 -16.67
N ASP A 91 5.73 -16.99 -17.89
CA ASP A 91 4.97 -15.96 -18.60
C ASP A 91 4.75 -14.65 -17.81
N GLY A 92 5.72 -14.25 -16.97
CA GLY A 92 5.63 -13.03 -16.14
C GLY A 92 4.77 -13.18 -14.88
N LEU A 93 4.36 -14.41 -14.57
CA LEU A 93 3.69 -14.79 -13.34
C LEU A 93 4.63 -15.69 -12.51
N ALA A 94 4.61 -15.50 -11.20
CA ALA A 94 5.39 -16.28 -10.24
C ALA A 94 4.44 -16.94 -9.24
N ALA A 95 4.59 -18.25 -9.08
CA ALA A 95 4.06 -18.97 -7.95
C ALA A 95 4.92 -18.67 -6.72
N VAL A 96 4.29 -18.14 -5.68
CA VAL A 96 4.99 -17.74 -4.46
C VAL A 96 4.57 -18.58 -3.28
N SER A 97 5.55 -18.91 -2.44
CA SER A 97 5.33 -19.55 -1.14
C SER A 97 5.79 -18.58 -0.04
N GLY A 98 4.96 -18.39 0.99
CA GLY A 98 5.29 -17.49 2.10
C GLY A 98 4.09 -16.82 2.76
N GLY A 99 4.37 -15.77 3.53
CA GLY A 99 3.40 -15.11 4.41
C GLY A 99 2.40 -14.18 3.72
N LEU A 100 1.97 -14.50 2.50
CA LEU A 100 0.96 -13.72 1.79
C LEU A 100 -0.43 -14.35 2.02
N PRO A 101 -1.39 -13.61 2.58
CA PRO A 101 -2.75 -14.11 2.74
C PRO A 101 -3.42 -14.37 1.38
N PRO A 102 -4.20 -15.46 1.24
CA PRO A 102 -4.93 -15.74 0.01
C PRO A 102 -6.01 -14.68 -0.25
N GLY A 103 -6.23 -14.34 -1.53
CA GLY A 103 -7.28 -13.42 -1.96
C GLY A 103 -7.10 -11.95 -1.57
N ILE A 104 -5.90 -11.56 -1.12
CA ILE A 104 -5.61 -10.17 -0.71
C ILE A 104 -5.14 -9.33 -1.90
N PRO A 105 -5.51 -8.03 -1.99
CA PRO A 105 -5.03 -7.17 -3.06
C PRO A 105 -3.53 -6.85 -2.87
N ILE A 106 -2.76 -7.09 -3.93
CA ILE A 106 -1.31 -6.87 -4.00
C ILE A 106 -1.05 -5.55 -4.71
N VAL A 107 -0.10 -4.77 -4.23
CA VAL A 107 0.32 -3.54 -4.89
C VAL A 107 1.15 -3.86 -6.13
N ARG A 108 0.69 -3.40 -7.30
CA ARG A 108 1.45 -3.47 -8.55
C ARG A 108 2.22 -2.18 -8.81
N TYR A 109 1.59 -1.04 -8.56
CA TYR A 109 2.21 0.28 -8.72
C TYR A 109 1.86 1.19 -7.55
N SER A 110 2.80 2.05 -7.19
CA SER A 110 2.61 3.07 -6.16
C SER A 110 3.25 4.39 -6.59
N THR A 111 2.58 5.51 -6.38
CA THR A 111 3.11 6.84 -6.73
C THR A 111 4.29 7.27 -5.86
N LYS A 112 4.49 6.61 -4.71
CA LYS A 112 5.60 6.83 -3.77
C LYS A 112 6.10 5.51 -3.20
N PRO A 113 7.37 5.44 -2.74
CA PRO A 113 7.87 4.26 -2.03
C PRO A 113 6.99 3.94 -0.82
N LEU A 114 6.56 2.67 -0.73
CA LEU A 114 5.74 2.19 0.37
C LEU A 114 6.60 1.77 1.56
N GLN A 115 6.00 1.84 2.74
CA GLN A 115 6.55 1.30 3.99
C GLN A 115 5.50 0.43 4.67
N ASP A 116 5.95 -0.50 5.49
CA ASP A 116 5.05 -1.36 6.25
C ASP A 116 4.15 -0.54 7.20
N GLY A 117 2.85 -0.81 7.17
CA GLY A 117 1.81 -0.09 7.90
C GLY A 117 1.44 1.28 7.33
N MET A 118 2.01 1.71 6.19
CA MET A 118 1.75 3.02 5.60
C MET A 118 0.31 3.11 5.10
N LYS A 119 -0.38 4.22 5.41
CA LYS A 119 -1.72 4.48 4.88
C LYS A 119 -1.63 4.75 3.38
N VAL A 120 -2.44 4.06 2.59
CA VAL A 120 -2.47 4.18 1.13
C VAL A 120 -3.88 4.43 0.63
N ARG A 121 -3.99 5.00 -0.56
CA ARG A 121 -5.24 5.14 -1.29
C ARG A 121 -5.21 4.21 -2.50
N VAL A 122 -6.10 3.23 -2.53
CA VAL A 122 -6.30 2.41 -3.72
C VAL A 122 -7.04 3.25 -4.76
N THR A 123 -6.43 3.47 -5.92
CA THR A 123 -6.99 4.30 -7.01
C THR A 123 -7.41 3.47 -8.21
N GLU A 124 -6.76 2.34 -8.43
CA GLU A 124 -7.04 1.43 -9.54
C GLU A 124 -7.02 -0.01 -9.05
N GLU A 125 -8.02 -0.77 -9.48
CA GLU A 125 -8.07 -2.22 -9.32
C GLU A 125 -7.86 -2.83 -10.70
N ILE A 126 -6.71 -3.48 -10.87
CA ILE A 126 -6.31 -4.14 -12.11
C ILE A 126 -6.79 -5.58 -12.01
N THR A 127 -7.82 -5.93 -12.77
CA THR A 127 -8.18 -7.32 -13.01
C THR A 127 -7.19 -7.89 -14.02
N SER A 128 -6.58 -9.04 -13.69
CA SER A 128 -5.70 -9.75 -14.63
C SER A 128 -6.50 -10.47 -15.72
#